data_AF-A0A855QM35-F1
#
_entry.id   AF-A0A855QM35-F1
#
_cell.length_a   1.000
_cell.length_b   1.000
_cell.length_c   1.000
_cell.angle_alpha   90.00
_cell.angle_beta   90.00
_cell.angle_gamma   90.00
#
_symmetry.space_group_name_H-M   'P 1'
#
loop_
_entity.id
_entity.type
_entity.pdbx_description
1 polymer ?
#
loop_
_entity_poly.entity_id
_entity_poly.type
_entity_poly.pdbx_seq_one_letter_code
_entity_poly.pdbx_strand_id
1 'polypeptide(L)'
;MRKILEATSVHDLEKIGNLDFLLSELEEAVAPLKVNANSYADFLALLKILKEKWLPFSEQVFTSERQQVIYYLIEHDGKKRNDLLGITDEMYENPDAAKKWFRRLVKIIRPDINTDSRSAQAFQALHDIRSNLVDDEAFGENDD
;
A
#
# COMPACT_ATOMS: atom_id res chain seq x y z
N MET A 1 8.54 18.12 5.66
CA MET A 1 8.95 16.74 5.25
C MET A 1 8.55 16.23 3.83
N ARG A 2 7.28 16.04 3.44
CA ARG A 2 6.91 15.36 2.16
C ARG A 2 7.58 15.94 0.91
N LYS A 3 7.58 17.27 0.76
CA LYS A 3 8.24 17.97 -0.37
C LYS A 3 9.76 17.73 -0.44
N ILE A 4 10.41 17.56 0.71
CA ILE A 4 11.84 17.26 0.81
C ILE A 4 12.11 15.84 0.29
N LEU A 5 11.24 14.88 0.62
CA LEU A 5 11.34 13.51 0.11
C LEU A 5 11.01 13.40 -1.39
N GLU A 6 10.25 14.32 -1.96
CA GLU A 6 9.93 14.34 -3.39
C GLU A 6 11.00 15.05 -4.23
N ALA A 7 11.93 15.79 -3.61
CA ALA A 7 13.00 16.49 -4.31
C ALA A 7 13.92 15.50 -5.05
N THR A 8 14.26 15.86 -6.30
CA THR A 8 15.14 15.07 -7.19
C THR A 8 16.34 15.86 -7.71
N SER A 9 16.36 17.18 -7.50
CA SER A 9 17.43 18.07 -7.91
C SER A 9 17.78 19.08 -6.82
N VAL A 10 18.98 19.67 -6.92
CA VAL A 10 19.42 20.77 -6.04
C VAL A 10 18.46 21.96 -6.10
N HIS A 11 18.01 22.31 -7.30
CA HIS A 11 17.08 23.42 -7.51
C HIS A 11 15.71 23.20 -6.84
N ASP A 12 15.26 21.95 -6.69
CA ASP A 12 14.04 21.66 -5.92
C ASP A 12 14.24 21.97 -4.44
N LEU A 13 15.42 21.65 -3.89
CA LEU A 13 15.76 21.89 -2.49
C LEU A 13 15.87 23.38 -2.19
N GLU A 14 16.52 24.14 -3.07
CA GLU A 14 16.67 25.60 -2.94
C GLU A 14 15.32 26.33 -2.89
N LYS A 15 14.30 25.82 -3.59
CA LYS A 15 12.92 26.35 -3.54
C LYS A 15 12.20 26.06 -2.23
N ILE A 16 12.57 24.99 -1.54
CA ILE A 16 11.93 24.59 -0.28
C ILE A 16 12.46 25.45 0.86
N GLY A 17 13.77 25.69 0.91
CA GLY A 17 14.38 26.49 1.94
C GLY A 17 15.91 26.38 1.95
N ASN A 18 16.53 27.04 2.92
CA ASN A 18 17.97 26.97 3.11
C ASN A 18 18.41 25.62 3.71
N LEU A 19 19.72 25.33 3.64
CA LEU A 19 20.27 24.04 4.10
C LEU A 19 20.00 23.77 5.58
N ASP A 20 20.10 24.78 6.44
CA ASP A 20 19.84 24.65 7.88
C ASP A 20 18.39 24.22 8.17
N PHE A 21 17.43 24.85 7.49
CA PHE A 21 16.02 24.50 7.58
C PHE A 21 15.76 23.07 7.08
N LEU A 22 16.37 22.69 5.96
CA LEU A 22 16.24 21.35 5.41
C LEU A 22 16.81 20.28 6.35
N LEU A 23 17.96 20.57 6.98
CA LEU A 23 18.57 19.70 7.98
C LEU A 23 17.69 19.59 9.24
N SER A 24 17.15 20.70 9.76
CA SER A 24 16.28 20.66 10.94
C SER A 24 15.01 19.86 10.70
N GLU A 25 14.35 20.04 9.55
CA GLU A 25 13.16 19.27 9.17
C GLU A 25 13.47 17.78 9.05
N LEU A 26 14.62 17.43 8.48
CA LEU A 26 15.02 16.05 8.32
C LEU A 26 15.40 15.40 9.65
N GLU A 27 16.15 16.10 10.51
CA GLU A 27 16.50 15.64 11.85
C GLU A 27 15.26 15.39 12.72
N GLU A 28 14.26 16.26 12.65
CA GLU A 28 12.99 16.05 13.37
C GLU A 28 12.29 14.77 12.90
N ALA A 29 12.30 14.49 11.59
CA ALA A 29 11.68 13.30 11.02
C ALA A 29 12.41 11.99 11.34
N VAL A 30 13.73 12.04 11.56
CA VAL A 30 14.58 10.86 11.81
C VAL A 30 15.08 10.77 13.25
N ALA A 31 14.57 11.61 14.14
CA ALA A 31 14.94 11.64 15.55
C ALA A 31 14.84 10.22 16.18
N PRO A 32 15.82 9.80 17.00
CA PRO A 32 16.89 10.59 17.61
C PRO A 32 18.18 10.70 16.76
N LEU A 33 18.16 10.29 15.49
CA LEU A 33 19.36 10.28 14.66
C LEU A 33 19.70 11.69 14.13
N LYS A 34 21.00 11.93 13.92
CA LYS A 34 21.55 13.19 13.44
C LYS A 34 21.97 13.06 11.99
N VAL A 35 21.71 14.09 11.19
CA VAL A 35 22.11 14.16 9.78
C VAL A 35 23.03 15.34 9.57
N ASN A 36 23.97 15.21 8.62
CA ASN A 36 24.89 16.28 8.29
C ASN A 36 25.03 16.38 6.78
N ALA A 37 24.98 17.61 6.27
CA ALA A 37 25.25 17.95 4.90
C ALA A 37 25.86 19.36 4.87
N ASN A 38 26.91 19.57 4.08
CA ASN A 38 27.59 20.86 3.96
C ASN A 38 27.22 21.60 2.67
N SER A 39 26.41 20.98 1.82
CA SER A 39 25.91 21.55 0.57
C SER A 39 24.57 20.91 0.19
N TYR A 40 23.82 21.54 -0.72
CA TYR A 40 22.60 20.92 -1.27
C TYR A 40 22.88 19.63 -2.04
N ALA A 41 24.06 19.51 -2.67
CA ALA A 41 24.45 18.28 -3.35
C ALA A 41 24.65 17.13 -2.35
N ASP A 42 25.32 17.42 -1.23
CA ASP A 42 25.49 16.44 -0.15
C ASP A 42 24.16 16.08 0.48
N PHE A 43 23.27 17.07 0.68
CA PHE A 43 21.93 16.84 1.21
C PHE A 43 21.11 15.95 0.27
N LEU A 44 21.17 16.17 -1.04
CA LEU A 44 20.48 15.35 -2.02
C LEU A 44 21.02 13.92 -2.04
N ALA A 45 22.34 13.73 -1.93
CA ALA A 45 22.95 12.42 -1.83
C ALA A 45 22.52 11.69 -0.54
N LEU A 46 22.47 12.41 0.59
CA LEU A 46 21.97 11.89 1.86
C LEU A 46 20.49 11.47 1.75
N LEU A 47 19.64 12.29 1.15
CA LEU A 47 18.24 11.94 0.90
C LEU A 47 18.12 10.66 0.06
N LYS A 48 18.97 10.49 -0.96
CA LYS A 48 18.98 9.27 -1.78
C LYS A 48 19.31 8.04 -0.93
N ILE A 49 20.33 8.10 -0.07
CA ILE A 49 20.68 7.00 0.83
C ILE A 49 19.54 6.68 1.79
N LEU A 50 18.91 7.69 2.38
CA LEU A 50 17.77 7.49 3.27
C LEU A 50 16.59 6.82 2.53
N LYS A 51 16.29 7.24 1.29
CA LYS A 51 15.25 6.58 0.49
C LYS A 51 15.58 5.11 0.19
N GLU A 52 16.84 4.82 -0.16
CA GLU A 52 17.24 3.46 -0.53
C GLU A 52 17.36 2.51 0.68
N LYS A 53 17.84 3.02 1.81
CA LYS A 53 18.19 2.18 2.98
C LYS A 53 17.17 2.25 4.10
N TRP A 54 16.49 3.39 4.26
CA TRP A 54 15.59 3.63 5.38
C TRP A 54 14.12 3.44 5.01
N LEU A 55 13.70 3.93 3.85
CA LEU A 55 12.31 3.79 3.38
C LEU A 55 11.80 2.33 3.48
N PRO A 56 12.60 1.29 3.16
CA PRO A 56 12.19 -0.10 3.34
C PRO A 56 11.81 -0.49 4.77
N PHE A 57 12.38 0.15 5.81
CA PHE A 57 11.98 -0.09 7.20
C PHE A 57 10.63 0.56 7.53
N SER A 58 10.30 1.68 6.87
CA SER A 58 9.01 2.35 7.05
C SER A 58 7.86 1.73 6.23
N GLU A 59 8.18 1.14 5.07
CA GLU A 59 7.20 0.47 4.21
C GLU A 59 6.83 -0.95 4.70
N GLN A 60 7.61 -1.51 5.63
CA GLN A 60 7.38 -2.86 6.18
C GLN A 60 6.28 -2.93 7.24
N VAL A 61 5.75 -1.80 7.72
CA VAL A 61 4.68 -1.78 8.72
C VAL A 61 3.44 -1.17 8.09
N PHE A 62 2.35 -1.94 8.01
CA PHE A 62 1.07 -1.41 7.55
C PHE A 62 0.61 -0.31 8.50
N THR A 63 0.41 0.90 7.97
CA THR A 63 -0.06 2.06 8.77
C THR A 63 -1.59 2.14 8.78
N SER A 64 -2.27 1.29 8.00
CA SER A 64 -3.73 1.19 7.96
C SER A 64 -4.19 -0.19 7.51
N GLU A 65 -5.42 -0.55 7.91
CA GLU A 65 -6.12 -1.74 7.42
C GLU A 65 -6.21 -1.74 5.88
N ARG A 66 -6.37 -0.56 5.26
CA ARG A 66 -6.38 -0.41 3.81
C ARG A 66 -5.08 -0.90 3.16
N GLN A 67 -3.94 -0.43 3.63
CA GLN A 67 -2.64 -0.84 3.09
C GLN A 67 -2.42 -2.34 3.26
N GLN A 68 -2.85 -2.88 4.40
CA GLN A 68 -2.76 -4.30 4.71
C GLN A 68 -3.62 -5.14 3.75
N VAL A 69 -4.88 -4.76 3.52
CA VAL A 69 -5.78 -5.44 2.57
C VAL A 69 -5.28 -5.33 1.13
N ILE A 70 -4.80 -4.15 0.70
CA ILE A 70 -4.19 -3.95 -0.63
C ILE A 70 -2.98 -4.88 -0.81
N TYR A 71 -2.10 -4.94 0.19
CA TYR A 71 -0.94 -5.82 0.17
C TYR A 71 -1.36 -7.30 0.09
N TYR A 72 -2.33 -7.74 0.89
CA TYR A 72 -2.82 -9.14 0.83
C TYR A 72 -3.42 -9.52 -0.52
N LEU A 73 -4.09 -8.58 -1.20
CA LEU A 73 -4.68 -8.81 -2.51
C LEU A 73 -3.64 -8.93 -3.63
N ILE A 74 -2.48 -8.28 -3.49
CA ILE A 74 -1.48 -8.16 -4.57
C ILE A 74 -0.29 -9.11 -4.37
N GLU A 75 0.16 -9.30 -3.13
CA GLU A 75 1.45 -9.94 -2.83
C GLU A 75 1.30 -11.40 -2.36
N HIS A 76 0.08 -11.90 -2.22
CA HIS A 76 -0.20 -13.24 -1.75
C HIS A 76 -1.24 -13.94 -2.62
N ASP A 77 -1.10 -15.27 -2.72
CA ASP A 77 -1.93 -16.13 -3.56
C ASP A 77 -2.49 -17.32 -2.78
N GLY A 78 -3.48 -17.98 -3.39
CA GLY A 78 -4.02 -19.26 -2.92
C GLY A 78 -4.46 -19.24 -1.45
N LYS A 79 -4.13 -20.31 -0.73
CA LYS A 79 -4.55 -20.51 0.67
C LYS A 79 -4.12 -19.36 1.59
N LYS A 80 -2.87 -18.88 1.44
CA LYS A 80 -2.34 -17.80 2.28
C LYS A 80 -3.15 -16.51 2.10
N ARG A 81 -3.49 -16.15 0.86
CA ARG A 81 -4.36 -15.00 0.58
C ARG A 81 -5.75 -15.21 1.18
N ASN A 82 -6.32 -16.40 1.02
CA ASN A 82 -7.66 -16.71 1.53
C ASN A 82 -7.73 -16.56 3.05
N ASP A 83 -6.74 -17.11 3.77
CA ASP A 83 -6.65 -17.01 5.23
C ASP A 83 -6.54 -15.54 5.68
N LEU A 84 -5.69 -14.75 5.02
CA LEU A 84 -5.47 -13.34 5.35
C LEU A 84 -6.67 -12.43 5.02
N LEU A 85 -7.43 -12.75 3.98
CA LEU A 85 -8.63 -12.02 3.59
C LEU A 85 -9.92 -12.52 4.27
N GLY A 86 -9.79 -13.59 5.07
CA GLY A 86 -10.91 -14.25 5.75
C GLY A 86 -11.94 -14.82 4.78
N ILE A 87 -11.47 -15.46 3.71
CA ILE A 87 -12.31 -16.26 2.81
C ILE A 87 -12.54 -17.61 3.50
N THR A 88 -13.79 -18.06 3.53
CA THR A 88 -14.21 -19.31 4.18
C THR A 88 -14.89 -20.23 3.17
N ASP A 89 -14.94 -21.53 3.47
CA ASP A 89 -15.60 -22.53 2.63
C ASP A 89 -17.09 -22.20 2.41
N GLU A 90 -17.76 -21.62 3.41
CA GLU A 90 -19.15 -21.12 3.29
C GLU A 90 -19.34 -20.15 2.11
N MET A 91 -18.32 -19.38 1.75
CA MET A 91 -18.43 -18.40 0.66
C MET A 91 -18.49 -19.05 -0.73
N TYR A 92 -18.07 -20.31 -0.87
CA TYR A 92 -18.24 -21.08 -2.10
C TYR A 92 -19.67 -21.62 -2.22
N GLU A 93 -20.29 -21.99 -1.10
CA GLU A 93 -21.64 -22.57 -1.07
C GLU A 93 -22.74 -21.50 -0.97
N ASN A 94 -22.42 -20.29 -0.52
CA ASN A 94 -23.37 -19.23 -0.24
C ASN A 94 -22.99 -17.91 -0.95
N PRO A 95 -23.64 -17.59 -2.09
CA PRO A 95 -23.38 -16.37 -2.83
C PRO A 95 -23.60 -15.07 -2.03
N ASP A 96 -24.51 -15.08 -1.04
CA ASP A 96 -24.73 -13.92 -0.18
C ASP A 96 -23.58 -13.70 0.81
N ALA A 97 -22.96 -14.78 1.30
CA ALA A 97 -21.76 -14.71 2.13
C ALA A 97 -20.59 -14.10 1.33
N ALA A 98 -20.34 -14.60 0.11
CA ALA A 98 -19.33 -14.05 -0.81
C ALA A 98 -19.60 -12.56 -1.13
N LYS A 99 -20.85 -12.19 -1.38
CA LYS A 99 -21.25 -10.79 -1.66
C LYS A 99 -21.02 -9.88 -0.46
N LYS A 100 -21.29 -10.35 0.77
CA LYS A 100 -21.05 -9.59 2.00
C LYS A 100 -19.56 -9.38 2.25
N TRP A 101 -18.76 -10.43 2.07
CA TRP A 101 -17.30 -10.37 2.12
C TRP A 101 -16.74 -9.36 1.12
N PHE A 102 -17.15 -9.45 -0.14
CA PHE A 102 -16.71 -8.55 -1.20
C PHE A 102 -17.05 -7.08 -0.88
N ARG A 103 -18.30 -6.79 -0.47
CA ARG A 103 -18.72 -5.43 -0.10
C ARG A 103 -17.93 -4.88 1.08
N ARG A 104 -17.52 -5.71 2.04
CA ARG A 104 -16.67 -5.29 3.15
C ARG A 104 -15.31 -4.82 2.63
N LEU A 105 -14.65 -5.61 1.79
CA LEU A 105 -13.33 -5.28 1.25
C LEU A 105 -13.38 -4.06 0.32
N VAL A 106 -14.40 -3.92 -0.53
CA VAL A 106 -14.60 -2.74 -1.38
C VAL A 106 -14.65 -1.44 -0.56
N LYS A 107 -15.32 -1.43 0.59
CA LYS A 107 -15.37 -0.23 1.47
C LYS A 107 -14.00 0.18 2.00
N ILE A 108 -13.09 -0.78 2.16
CA ILE A 108 -11.73 -0.56 2.66
C ILE A 108 -10.85 -0.03 1.52
N ILE A 109 -10.90 -0.68 0.35
CA ILE A 109 -9.97 -0.40 -0.76
C ILE A 109 -10.48 0.62 -1.78
N ARG A 110 -11.74 1.09 -1.69
CA ARG A 110 -12.38 2.04 -2.63
C ARG A 110 -11.45 3.14 -3.16
N PRO A 111 -11.42 3.40 -4.49
CA PRO A 111 -10.38 4.24 -5.10
C PRO A 111 -10.56 5.73 -4.80
N ASP A 112 -11.76 6.12 -4.38
CA ASP A 112 -12.11 7.48 -3.93
C ASP A 112 -11.31 7.90 -2.68
N ILE A 113 -10.86 6.95 -1.86
CA ILE A 113 -9.87 7.17 -0.78
C ILE A 113 -8.46 7.07 -1.38
N ASN A 114 -8.07 8.07 -2.18
CA ASN A 114 -6.80 8.09 -2.94
C ASN A 114 -5.57 8.23 -2.01
N THR A 115 -5.16 7.11 -1.40
CA THR A 115 -4.05 7.04 -0.42
C THR A 115 -3.00 5.99 -0.77
N ASP A 116 -3.28 5.10 -1.72
CA ASP A 116 -2.36 4.07 -2.20
C ASP A 116 -2.53 3.92 -3.72
N SER A 117 -1.44 4.07 -4.46
CA SER A 117 -1.42 4.00 -5.93
C SER A 117 -1.79 2.61 -6.47
N ARG A 118 -1.68 1.57 -5.64
CA ARG A 118 -1.98 0.17 -6.02
C ARG A 118 -3.47 -0.18 -5.88
N SER A 119 -4.30 0.76 -5.44
CA SER A 119 -5.73 0.52 -5.19
C SER A 119 -6.47 -0.06 -6.40
N ALA A 120 -6.17 0.42 -7.62
CA ALA A 120 -6.80 -0.09 -8.84
C ALA A 120 -6.45 -1.57 -9.11
N GLN A 121 -5.17 -1.94 -8.91
CA GLN A 121 -4.72 -3.32 -9.05
C GLN A 121 -5.37 -4.24 -8.00
N ALA A 122 -5.42 -3.78 -6.73
CA ALA A 122 -6.09 -4.52 -5.67
C ALA A 122 -7.59 -4.71 -5.95
N PHE A 123 -8.25 -3.71 -6.57
CA PHE A 123 -9.64 -3.83 -6.98
C PHE A 123 -9.87 -4.92 -8.03
N GLN A 124 -8.99 -4.99 -9.03
CA GLN A 124 -9.07 -6.03 -10.05
C GLN A 124 -8.90 -7.41 -9.41
N ALA A 125 -7.86 -7.59 -8.59
CA ALA A 125 -7.63 -8.85 -7.88
C ALA A 125 -8.82 -9.26 -7.01
N LEU A 126 -9.46 -8.31 -6.31
CA LEU A 126 -10.66 -8.58 -5.51
C LEU A 126 -11.84 -9.06 -6.38
N HIS A 127 -12.02 -8.47 -7.56
CA HIS A 127 -13.04 -8.90 -8.51
C HIS A 127 -12.79 -10.30 -9.03
N ASP A 128 -11.54 -10.62 -9.39
CA ASP A 128 -11.16 -11.94 -9.91
C ASP A 128 -11.41 -13.03 -8.86
N ILE A 129 -11.04 -12.77 -7.59
CA ILE A 129 -11.31 -13.68 -6.48
C ILE A 129 -12.82 -13.88 -6.31
N ARG A 130 -13.62 -12.80 -6.36
CA ARG A 130 -15.07 -12.92 -6.25
C ARG A 130 -15.66 -13.73 -7.39
N SER A 131 -15.15 -13.60 -8.61
CA SER A 131 -15.59 -14.43 -9.74
C SER A 131 -15.34 -15.89 -9.41
N ASN A 132 -14.15 -16.26 -8.98
CA ASN A 132 -13.82 -17.65 -8.63
C ASN A 132 -14.62 -18.22 -7.43
N LEU A 133 -15.20 -17.37 -6.57
CA LEU A 133 -16.09 -17.82 -5.48
C LEU A 133 -17.53 -18.08 -5.95
N VAL A 134 -17.91 -17.55 -7.12
CA VAL A 134 -19.29 -17.54 -7.63
C VAL A 134 -19.40 -18.24 -9.00
N ASP A 135 -18.30 -18.37 -9.73
CA ASP A 135 -18.13 -19.22 -10.93
C ASP A 135 -17.99 -20.67 -10.48
N ASP A 136 -19.07 -21.19 -9.91
CA ASP A 136 -19.38 -22.59 -9.93
C ASP A 136 -20.26 -22.84 -11.17
N GLU A 137 -19.63 -23.23 -12.26
CA GLU A 137 -20.20 -24.25 -13.18
C GLU A 137 -20.41 -25.62 -12.44
N ALA A 138 -20.51 -25.62 -11.11
CA ALA A 138 -20.82 -26.75 -10.22
C ALA A 138 -22.28 -26.71 -9.72
N PHE A 139 -23.17 -25.90 -10.31
CA PHE A 139 -24.58 -26.28 -10.45
C PHE A 139 -24.72 -27.18 -11.67
N GLY A 140 -24.19 -28.40 -11.53
CA GLY A 140 -24.44 -29.48 -12.49
C GLY A 140 -25.94 -29.65 -12.72
N GLU A 141 -26.26 -29.96 -13.98
CA GLU A 141 -27.59 -30.27 -14.49
C GLU A 141 -28.41 -31.21 -13.58
N ASN A 142 -29.74 -31.12 -13.78
CA ASN A 142 -30.84 -32.06 -13.46
C ASN A 142 -31.71 -31.60 -12.26
N ASP A 143 -33.04 -31.56 -12.32
CA ASP A 143 -34.02 -32.25 -13.16
C ASP A 143 -35.33 -31.43 -13.29
N ASP A 144 -36.03 -31.67 -14.41
CA ASP A 144 -37.45 -31.43 -14.79
C ASP A 144 -38.02 -30.00 -14.96
#